data_AF-A0A8H4C924-F1
#
_entry.id   AF-A0A8H4C924-F1
#
_cell.length_a   1.000
_cell.length_b   1.000
_cell.length_c   1.000
_cell.angle_alpha   90.00
_cell.angle_beta   90.00
_cell.angle_gamma   90.00
#
_symmetry.space_group_name_H-M   'P 1'
#
loop_
_entity.id
_entity.type
_entity.pdbx_description
1 polymer ?
#
loop_
_entity_poly.entity_id
_entity_poly.type
_entity_poly.pdbx_seq_one_letter_code
_entity_poly.pdbx_strand_id
1 'polypeptide(L)'
;MDNQIRSFMRVIRKLDNADDLIQSFPEWEKSISSQDEGSPTLAAQDQRRVLDFPDPDTQAANIAKSSTHSEKDLLKRAAETPAQLSATEVSLLKNRYWLEISSDEEHEVTLAHGLISGPHRVSEEEFNEADKRLKAVRHPLYAENEEKAIENAFAEHWRRENEAWRARQKQEAERSILARAAPWVRRLWDEEKGEKHWGYGIFVDPEAFADDEDVEDYMCRRDGIFFHGRDAIGAGSSAINNMWRLQSLQWPANITADEDTKDEKNSEDGGREKEGTDEKADDERAAKFQKLREYFKSIRDRAPKRQRQERETDTASTQAERGGLTDGILQNVFVVVDKDSADSVVSGSGLVDDMWVWAVEPDYDESKETLAPAVATQGSTSTEPASGYRGYMRVRLQQLVNKFYEARRFHENEYPMAKLWEAAQQSKHHAFVSTKDDEARSWSVDRFVGSAMRAQPPRVMMGPKPVGSSGTGV
;
A
#
# COMPACT_ATOMS: atom_id res chain seq x y z
N MET A 1 8.11 -27.89 18.36
CA MET A 1 7.63 -29.26 18.05
C MET A 1 6.41 -29.60 18.89
N ASP A 2 6.51 -29.50 20.22
CA ASP A 2 5.45 -29.83 21.18
C ASP A 2 4.09 -29.20 20.86
N ASN A 3 4.08 -27.89 20.58
CA ASN A 3 2.88 -27.15 20.17
C ASN A 3 2.22 -27.72 18.91
N GLN A 4 3.00 -28.18 17.93
CA GLN A 4 2.46 -28.78 16.71
C GLN A 4 1.87 -30.18 16.97
N ILE A 5 2.45 -30.96 17.87
CA ILE A 5 1.86 -32.26 18.25
C ILE A 5 0.58 -32.04 19.06
N ARG A 6 0.57 -31.06 19.97
CA ARG A 6 -0.61 -30.68 20.76
C ARG A 6 -1.78 -30.22 19.89
N SER A 7 -1.50 -29.66 18.70
CA SER A 7 -2.54 -29.21 17.76
C SER A 7 -3.12 -30.34 16.91
N PHE A 8 -2.62 -31.57 17.01
CA PHE A 8 -3.17 -32.71 16.27
C PHE A 8 -4.62 -32.94 16.65
N MET A 9 -5.46 -33.19 15.67
CA MET A 9 -6.88 -33.46 15.90
C MET A 9 -7.07 -34.73 16.73
N ARG A 10 -6.19 -35.73 16.59
CA ARG A 10 -6.18 -36.91 17.47
C ARG A 10 -5.96 -36.56 18.94
N VAL A 11 -5.16 -35.55 19.24
CA VAL A 11 -4.92 -35.06 20.60
C VAL A 11 -6.12 -34.27 21.11
N ILE A 12 -6.64 -33.35 20.31
CA ILE A 12 -7.79 -32.50 20.67
C ILE A 12 -9.04 -33.36 20.94
N ARG A 13 -9.25 -34.40 20.12
CA ARG A 13 -10.33 -35.39 20.31
C ARG A 13 -10.02 -36.45 21.35
N LYS A 14 -8.88 -36.36 22.04
CA LYS A 14 -8.45 -37.27 23.12
C LYS A 14 -8.33 -38.73 22.67
N LEU A 15 -8.03 -38.96 21.39
CA LEU A 15 -7.73 -40.28 20.84
C LEU A 15 -6.30 -40.71 21.14
N ASP A 16 -5.39 -39.75 21.26
CA ASP A 16 -4.01 -39.97 21.71
C ASP A 16 -3.61 -38.93 22.76
N ASN A 17 -2.62 -39.28 23.58
CA ASN A 17 -2.05 -38.40 24.59
C ASN A 17 -0.91 -37.56 23.97
N ALA A 18 -0.95 -36.24 24.15
CA ALA A 18 0.06 -35.33 23.60
C ALA A 18 1.48 -35.63 24.09
N ASP A 19 1.64 -35.89 25.39
CA ASP A 19 2.96 -36.07 26.01
C ASP A 19 3.62 -37.37 25.52
N ASP A 20 2.83 -38.44 25.34
CA ASP A 20 3.30 -39.69 24.76
C ASP A 20 3.79 -39.48 23.31
N LEU A 21 3.02 -38.77 22.49
CA LEU A 21 3.41 -38.47 21.10
C LEU A 21 4.66 -37.58 21.03
N ILE A 22 4.77 -36.58 21.90
CA ILE A 22 5.97 -35.73 22.01
C ILE A 22 7.19 -36.55 22.39
N GLN A 23 7.04 -37.48 23.34
CA GLN A 23 8.13 -38.34 23.78
C GLN A 23 8.56 -39.34 22.70
N SER A 24 7.62 -39.85 21.90
CA SER A 24 7.92 -40.80 20.81
C SER A 24 8.49 -40.13 19.55
N PHE A 25 8.23 -38.83 19.33
CA PHE A 25 8.61 -38.14 18.09
C PHE A 25 10.12 -38.23 17.75
N PRO A 26 11.07 -38.03 18.69
CA PRO A 26 12.50 -38.16 18.38
C PRO A 26 12.90 -39.56 17.90
N GLU A 27 12.22 -40.61 18.37
CA GLU A 27 12.47 -41.99 17.92
C GLU A 27 11.97 -42.20 16.49
N TRP A 28 10.80 -41.65 16.16
CA TRP A 28 10.28 -41.65 14.79
C TRP A 28 11.21 -40.88 13.84
N GLU A 29 11.65 -39.69 14.24
CA GLU A 29 12.57 -38.86 13.46
C GLU A 29 13.89 -39.60 13.17
N LYS A 30 14.45 -40.25 14.20
CA LYS A 30 15.65 -41.08 14.05
C LYS A 30 15.41 -42.29 13.15
N SER A 31 14.29 -42.99 13.32
CA SER A 31 13.93 -44.17 12.52
C SER A 31 13.86 -43.80 11.04
N ILE A 32 13.13 -42.74 10.70
CA ILE A 32 12.97 -42.24 9.33
C ILE A 32 14.30 -41.76 8.76
N SER A 33 15.10 -41.02 9.52
CA SER A 33 16.39 -40.48 9.05
C SER A 33 17.46 -41.56 8.84
N SER A 34 17.30 -42.74 9.47
CA SER A 34 18.26 -43.84 9.42
C SER A 34 17.99 -44.89 8.34
N GLN A 35 16.89 -44.75 7.60
CA GLN A 35 16.49 -45.71 6.57
C GLN A 35 17.04 -45.31 5.19
N ASP A 36 18.00 -46.08 4.68
CA ASP A 36 18.46 -46.01 3.28
C ASP A 36 17.48 -46.74 2.34
N GLU A 37 16.96 -46.00 1.35
CA GLU A 37 16.25 -46.42 0.12
C GLU A 37 15.26 -47.61 0.16
N GLY A 38 14.69 -47.95 1.32
CA GLY A 38 13.60 -48.92 1.47
C GLY A 38 12.47 -48.35 2.32
N SER A 39 11.22 -48.51 1.88
CA SER A 39 10.01 -47.92 2.47
C SER A 39 10.06 -47.87 4.01
N PRO A 40 9.93 -46.67 4.61
CA PRO A 40 10.07 -46.53 6.04
C PRO A 40 9.00 -47.31 6.78
N THR A 41 9.41 -48.34 7.50
CA THR A 41 8.50 -49.17 8.31
C THR A 41 8.33 -48.60 9.70
N LEU A 42 7.52 -47.54 9.82
CA LEU A 42 6.81 -47.25 11.08
C LEU A 42 5.67 -48.26 11.23
N ALA A 43 5.31 -48.60 12.48
CA ALA A 43 4.08 -49.35 12.70
C ALA A 43 2.88 -48.57 12.15
N ALA A 44 1.92 -49.26 11.52
CA ALA A 44 0.78 -48.60 10.87
C ALA A 44 -0.01 -47.67 11.81
N GLN A 45 -0.04 -47.97 13.11
CA GLN A 45 -0.64 -47.12 14.13
C GLN A 45 0.17 -45.83 14.37
N ASP A 46 1.50 -45.93 14.47
CA ASP A 46 2.37 -44.77 14.67
C ASP A 46 2.44 -43.88 13.43
N GLN A 47 2.39 -44.49 12.24
CA GLN A 47 2.22 -43.78 10.97
C GLN A 47 0.96 -42.89 10.99
N ARG A 48 -0.19 -43.43 11.43
CA ARG A 48 -1.43 -42.64 11.54
C ARG A 48 -1.34 -41.53 12.58
N ARG A 49 -0.69 -41.81 13.72
CA ARG A 49 -0.49 -40.83 14.79
C ARG A 49 0.35 -39.65 14.32
N VAL A 50 1.48 -39.89 13.65
CA VAL A 50 2.35 -38.81 13.17
C VAL A 50 1.73 -38.05 12.01
N LEU A 51 0.96 -38.71 11.13
CA LEU A 51 0.23 -38.06 10.04
C LEU A 51 -1.02 -37.30 10.51
N ASP A 52 -1.44 -37.49 11.77
CA ASP A 52 -2.68 -36.98 12.35
C ASP A 52 -3.91 -37.40 11.54
N PHE A 53 -4.01 -38.69 11.23
CA PHE A 53 -5.14 -39.26 10.47
C PHE A 53 -6.16 -39.96 11.36
N PRO A 54 -7.45 -39.94 11.00
CA PRO A 54 -8.46 -40.74 11.69
C PRO A 54 -8.16 -42.24 11.60
N ASP A 55 -8.84 -43.00 12.45
CA ASP A 55 -8.80 -44.47 12.39
C ASP A 55 -9.36 -44.97 11.04
N PRO A 56 -8.93 -46.13 10.54
CA PRO A 56 -9.25 -46.58 9.17
C PRO A 56 -10.74 -46.55 8.84
N ASP A 57 -11.60 -47.00 9.76
CA ASP A 57 -13.05 -47.03 9.56
C ASP A 57 -13.64 -45.62 9.46
N THR A 58 -13.16 -44.71 10.31
CA THR A 58 -13.56 -43.29 10.31
C THR A 58 -13.08 -42.58 9.05
N GLN A 59 -11.83 -42.83 8.62
CA GLN A 59 -11.29 -42.30 7.36
C GLN A 59 -12.14 -42.75 6.17
N ALA A 60 -12.42 -44.05 6.06
CA ALA A 60 -13.22 -44.61 4.97
C ALA A 60 -14.66 -44.05 4.97
N ALA A 61 -15.29 -43.94 6.14
CA ALA A 61 -16.61 -43.35 6.29
C ALA A 61 -16.63 -41.87 5.88
N ASN A 62 -15.61 -41.10 6.28
CA ASN A 62 -15.50 -39.68 5.95
C ASN A 62 -15.26 -39.43 4.45
N ILE A 63 -14.47 -40.28 3.81
CA ILE A 63 -14.27 -40.26 2.35
C ILE A 63 -15.59 -40.55 1.65
N ALA A 64 -16.28 -41.63 2.02
CA ALA A 64 -17.56 -42.01 1.43
C ALA A 64 -18.66 -40.96 1.63
N LYS A 65 -18.62 -40.21 2.73
CA LYS A 65 -19.54 -39.09 3.00
C LYS A 65 -19.26 -37.86 2.13
N SER A 66 -18.00 -37.60 1.78
CA SER A 66 -17.58 -36.34 1.14
C SER A 66 -17.33 -36.46 -0.36
N SER A 67 -17.06 -37.67 -0.86
CA SER A 67 -16.77 -37.94 -2.26
C SER A 67 -17.43 -39.23 -2.74
N THR A 68 -17.77 -39.27 -4.03
CA THR A 68 -18.20 -40.48 -4.73
C THR A 68 -17.04 -41.25 -5.36
N HIS A 69 -15.80 -40.71 -5.26
CA HIS A 69 -14.60 -41.31 -5.84
C HIS A 69 -13.95 -42.28 -4.85
N SER A 70 -13.16 -43.23 -5.37
CA SER A 70 -12.25 -43.99 -4.52
C SER A 70 -11.20 -43.06 -3.91
N GLU A 71 -10.59 -43.46 -2.79
CA GLU A 71 -9.52 -42.68 -2.14
C GLU A 71 -8.38 -42.36 -3.12
N LYS A 72 -7.91 -43.36 -3.87
CA LYS A 72 -6.83 -43.18 -4.86
C LYS A 72 -7.19 -42.20 -5.97
N ASP A 73 -8.43 -42.27 -6.47
CA ASP A 73 -8.90 -41.36 -7.51
C ASP A 73 -9.05 -39.93 -6.98
N LEU A 74 -9.55 -39.78 -5.74
CA LEU A 74 -9.66 -38.50 -5.06
C LEU A 74 -8.29 -37.84 -4.89
N LEU A 75 -7.29 -38.59 -4.39
CA LEU A 75 -5.93 -38.10 -4.18
C LEU A 75 -5.26 -37.70 -5.50
N LYS A 76 -5.38 -38.53 -6.54
CA LYS A 76 -4.86 -38.20 -7.87
C LYS A 76 -5.48 -36.92 -8.40
N ARG A 77 -6.81 -36.81 -8.35
CA ARG A 77 -7.53 -35.63 -8.84
C ARG A 77 -7.18 -34.36 -8.06
N ALA A 78 -7.00 -34.46 -6.74
CA ALA A 78 -6.57 -33.35 -5.90
C ALA A 78 -5.12 -32.92 -6.18
N ALA A 79 -4.23 -33.87 -6.48
CA ALA A 79 -2.84 -33.60 -6.84
C ALA A 79 -2.68 -32.97 -8.24
N GLU A 80 -3.52 -33.35 -9.20
CA GLU A 80 -3.43 -32.90 -10.60
C GLU A 80 -4.34 -31.69 -10.92
N THR A 81 -5.57 -31.67 -10.38
CA THR A 81 -6.63 -30.73 -10.76
C THR A 81 -7.45 -30.22 -9.56
N PRO A 82 -6.81 -29.57 -8.56
CA PRO A 82 -7.48 -29.18 -7.31
C PRO A 82 -8.67 -28.23 -7.51
N ALA A 83 -8.65 -27.39 -8.55
CA ALA A 83 -9.76 -26.50 -8.89
C ALA A 83 -11.09 -27.22 -9.18
N GLN A 84 -11.03 -28.50 -9.57
CA GLN A 84 -12.22 -29.30 -9.86
C GLN A 84 -12.82 -29.97 -8.63
N LEU A 85 -12.15 -29.94 -7.47
CA LEU A 85 -12.66 -30.55 -6.24
C LEU A 85 -13.91 -29.81 -5.74
N SER A 86 -14.89 -30.54 -5.23
CA SER A 86 -16.02 -29.95 -4.50
C SER A 86 -15.55 -29.31 -3.18
N ALA A 87 -16.39 -28.45 -2.59
CA ALA A 87 -16.05 -27.80 -1.31
C ALA A 87 -15.89 -28.83 -0.17
N THR A 88 -16.68 -29.91 -0.19
CA THR A 88 -16.59 -31.01 0.78
C THR A 88 -15.31 -31.82 0.61
N GLU A 89 -14.89 -32.11 -0.63
CA GLU A 89 -13.60 -32.77 -0.90
C GLU A 89 -12.40 -31.91 -0.49
N VAL A 90 -12.44 -30.61 -0.77
CA VAL A 90 -11.41 -29.66 -0.33
C VAL A 90 -11.33 -29.65 1.20
N SER A 91 -12.47 -29.54 1.88
CA SER A 91 -12.51 -29.53 3.34
C SER A 91 -11.99 -30.85 3.94
N LEU A 92 -12.35 -32.00 3.35
CA LEU A 92 -11.89 -33.31 3.79
C LEU A 92 -10.36 -33.40 3.74
N LEU A 93 -9.75 -33.07 2.61
CA LEU A 93 -8.30 -33.20 2.40
C LEU A 93 -7.51 -32.14 3.17
N LYS A 94 -7.96 -30.88 3.18
CA LYS A 94 -7.37 -29.79 4.00
C LYS A 94 -7.26 -30.23 5.47
N ASN A 95 -8.30 -30.89 5.97
CA ASN A 95 -8.38 -31.33 7.35
C ASN A 95 -7.86 -32.76 7.57
N ARG A 96 -7.03 -33.31 6.66
CA ARG A 96 -6.42 -34.64 6.83
C ARG A 96 -7.44 -35.75 7.13
N TYR A 97 -8.56 -35.74 6.39
CA TYR A 97 -9.71 -36.63 6.50
C TYR A 97 -10.59 -36.47 7.76
N TRP A 98 -10.30 -35.49 8.62
CA TRP A 98 -11.20 -35.14 9.72
C TRP A 98 -12.42 -34.36 9.20
N LEU A 99 -13.61 -34.86 9.56
CA LEU A 99 -14.88 -34.16 9.35
C LEU A 99 -15.46 -33.69 10.68
N GLU A 100 -16.45 -32.81 10.57
CA GLU A 100 -17.24 -32.30 11.69
C GLU A 100 -16.35 -31.62 12.76
N ILE A 101 -15.30 -30.93 12.30
CA ILE A 101 -14.49 -30.08 13.18
C ILE A 101 -15.37 -28.91 13.61
N SER A 102 -15.65 -28.84 14.91
CA SER A 102 -16.40 -27.76 15.53
C SER A 102 -15.54 -26.50 15.66
N SER A 103 -16.18 -25.34 15.81
CA SER A 103 -15.47 -24.08 16.03
C SER A 103 -14.61 -24.09 17.30
N ASP A 104 -15.02 -24.85 18.33
CA ASP A 104 -14.24 -25.02 19.56
C ASP A 104 -12.96 -25.84 19.28
N GLU A 105 -13.06 -26.92 18.51
CA GLU A 105 -11.88 -27.70 18.11
C GLU A 105 -10.92 -26.89 17.23
N GLU A 106 -11.44 -26.10 16.28
CA GLU A 106 -10.63 -25.20 15.45
C GLU A 106 -9.92 -24.12 16.29
N HIS A 107 -10.61 -23.62 17.32
CA HIS A 107 -10.01 -22.70 18.29
C HIS A 107 -8.87 -23.36 19.07
N GLU A 108 -9.07 -24.59 19.57
CA GLU A 108 -8.05 -25.35 20.28
C GLU A 108 -6.82 -25.67 19.41
N VAL A 109 -7.00 -26.04 18.12
CA VAL A 109 -5.90 -26.19 17.15
C VAL A 109 -5.07 -24.92 17.10
N THR A 110 -5.75 -23.77 16.99
CA THR A 110 -5.12 -22.46 16.84
C THR A 110 -4.35 -22.05 18.11
N LEU A 111 -4.93 -22.28 19.29
CA LEU A 111 -4.27 -22.05 20.58
C LEU A 111 -3.04 -22.96 20.74
N ALA A 112 -3.18 -24.24 20.41
CA ALA A 112 -2.11 -25.23 20.55
C ALA A 112 -0.92 -24.93 19.63
N HIS A 113 -1.14 -24.40 18.42
CA HIS A 113 -0.04 -23.95 17.55
C HIS A 113 0.87 -22.89 18.19
N GLY A 114 0.38 -22.11 19.16
CA GLY A 114 1.18 -21.12 19.87
C GLY A 114 1.61 -19.92 19.03
N LEU A 115 0.96 -19.70 17.87
CA LEU A 115 1.21 -18.54 17.00
C LEU A 115 0.41 -17.29 17.43
N ILE A 116 -0.60 -17.47 18.27
CA ILE A 116 -1.39 -16.37 18.86
C ILE A 116 -0.76 -15.94 20.20
N SER A 117 -0.94 -14.67 20.58
CA SER A 117 -0.51 -14.13 21.88
C SER A 117 -1.00 -15.01 23.05
N GLY A 118 -0.10 -15.36 23.97
CA GLY A 118 -0.45 -16.19 25.13
C GLY A 118 0.77 -16.84 25.81
N PRO A 119 0.55 -17.62 26.88
CA PRO A 119 1.62 -18.26 27.65
C PRO A 119 2.36 -19.37 26.88
N HIS A 120 1.82 -19.83 25.75
CA HIS A 120 2.40 -20.86 24.88
C HIS A 120 2.96 -20.30 23.57
N ARG A 121 3.21 -18.98 23.51
CA ARG A 121 3.72 -18.32 22.31
C ARG A 121 5.12 -18.85 21.97
N VAL A 122 5.30 -19.22 20.71
CA VAL A 122 6.62 -19.57 20.13
C VAL A 122 7.07 -18.51 19.14
N SER A 123 8.38 -18.42 18.90
CA SER A 123 8.89 -17.55 17.83
C SER A 123 8.48 -18.09 16.45
N GLU A 124 8.46 -17.24 15.43
CA GLU A 124 8.16 -17.66 14.07
C GLU A 124 9.22 -18.63 13.54
N GLU A 125 10.49 -18.41 13.90
CA GLU A 125 11.61 -19.30 13.58
C GLU A 125 11.47 -20.67 14.23
N GLU A 126 11.11 -20.72 15.52
CA GLU A 126 10.86 -21.98 16.24
C GLU A 126 9.69 -22.76 15.64
N PHE A 127 8.63 -22.06 15.24
CA PHE A 127 7.49 -22.67 14.57
C PHE A 127 7.87 -23.25 13.21
N ASN A 128 8.59 -22.47 12.40
CA ASN A 128 9.02 -22.87 11.06
C ASN A 128 9.98 -24.06 11.12
N GLU A 129 10.92 -24.08 12.07
CA GLU A 129 11.83 -25.21 12.26
C GLU A 129 11.07 -26.47 12.72
N ALA A 130 10.10 -26.33 13.62
CA ALA A 130 9.24 -27.44 14.02
C ALA A 130 8.43 -28.00 12.84
N ASP A 131 7.85 -27.12 12.00
CA ASP A 131 7.06 -27.53 10.83
C ASP A 131 7.94 -28.29 9.83
N LYS A 132 9.15 -27.80 9.60
CA LYS A 132 10.13 -28.44 8.73
C LYS A 132 10.50 -29.84 9.22
N ARG A 133 10.79 -29.99 10.51
CA ARG A 133 11.08 -31.30 11.13
C ARG A 133 9.89 -32.25 11.02
N LEU A 134 8.70 -31.78 11.34
CA LEU A 134 7.48 -32.58 11.23
C LEU A 134 7.22 -33.03 9.78
N LYS A 135 7.38 -32.12 8.81
CA LYS A 135 7.26 -32.44 7.38
C LYS A 135 8.28 -33.48 6.94
N ALA A 136 9.53 -33.37 7.36
CA ALA A 136 10.56 -34.36 7.03
C ALA A 136 10.19 -35.78 7.51
N VAL A 137 9.59 -35.91 8.70
CA VAL A 137 9.11 -37.19 9.21
C VAL A 137 7.86 -37.69 8.48
N ARG A 138 6.94 -36.80 8.10
CA ARG A 138 5.69 -37.15 7.42
C ARG A 138 5.86 -37.50 5.95
N HIS A 139 6.75 -36.80 5.24
CA HIS A 139 6.92 -36.92 3.79
C HIS A 139 7.00 -38.37 3.28
N PRO A 140 7.89 -39.24 3.83
CA PRO A 140 8.04 -40.58 3.31
C PRO A 140 6.93 -41.56 3.78
N LEU A 141 6.00 -41.11 4.61
CA LEU A 141 4.90 -41.90 5.16
C LEU A 141 3.59 -41.73 4.39
N TYR A 142 3.49 -40.74 3.51
CA TYR A 142 2.30 -40.52 2.72
C TYR A 142 2.12 -41.59 1.64
N ALA A 143 0.87 -41.92 1.35
CA ALA A 143 0.55 -42.69 0.15
C ALA A 143 0.83 -41.88 -1.13
N GLU A 144 0.82 -42.56 -2.27
CA GLU A 144 0.98 -41.92 -3.58
C GLU A 144 -0.01 -40.75 -3.75
N ASN A 145 0.51 -39.58 -4.09
CA ASN A 145 -0.23 -38.31 -4.26
C ASN A 145 -0.87 -37.73 -2.98
N GLU A 146 -0.79 -38.38 -1.82
CA GLU A 146 -1.53 -37.96 -0.62
C GLU A 146 -1.05 -36.62 -0.05
N GLU A 147 0.26 -36.43 0.11
CA GLU A 147 0.82 -35.17 0.59
C GLU A 147 0.43 -34.00 -0.33
N LYS A 148 0.68 -34.16 -1.63
CA LYS A 148 0.39 -33.15 -2.64
C LYS A 148 -1.09 -32.83 -2.73
N ALA A 149 -1.96 -33.84 -2.56
CA ALA A 149 -3.40 -33.65 -2.50
C ALA A 149 -3.83 -32.80 -1.30
N ILE A 150 -3.27 -33.04 -0.12
CA ILE A 150 -3.54 -32.28 1.11
C ILE A 150 -3.04 -30.82 0.95
N GLU A 151 -1.81 -30.62 0.47
CA GLU A 151 -1.25 -29.29 0.25
C GLU A 151 -2.05 -28.49 -0.77
N ASN A 152 -2.41 -29.12 -1.90
CA ASN A 152 -3.22 -28.49 -2.92
C ASN A 152 -4.62 -28.16 -2.41
N ALA A 153 -5.24 -29.02 -1.60
CA ALA A 153 -6.55 -28.74 -1.00
C ALA A 153 -6.48 -27.55 -0.03
N PHE A 154 -5.42 -27.46 0.77
CA PHE A 154 -5.17 -26.31 1.64
C PHE A 154 -5.02 -25.01 0.83
N ALA A 155 -4.20 -25.04 -0.24
CA ALA A 155 -4.01 -23.88 -1.12
C ALA A 155 -5.32 -23.48 -1.84
N GLU A 156 -6.09 -24.46 -2.32
CA GLU A 156 -7.35 -24.24 -3.01
C GLU A 156 -8.44 -23.66 -2.09
N HIS A 157 -8.49 -24.11 -0.83
CA HIS A 157 -9.36 -23.52 0.19
C HIS A 157 -9.07 -22.03 0.36
N TRP A 158 -7.81 -21.67 0.60
CA TRP A 158 -7.40 -20.27 0.73
C TRP A 158 -7.65 -19.46 -0.53
N ARG A 159 -7.47 -20.03 -1.72
CA ARG A 159 -7.81 -19.37 -2.99
C ARG A 159 -9.30 -19.01 -3.03
N ARG A 160 -10.19 -19.97 -2.74
CA ARG A 160 -11.65 -19.77 -2.74
C ARG A 160 -12.09 -18.77 -1.67
N GLU A 161 -11.53 -18.86 -0.47
CA GLU A 161 -11.86 -17.91 0.61
C GLU A 161 -11.40 -16.50 0.27
N ASN A 162 -10.20 -16.33 -0.26
CA ASN A 162 -9.70 -15.03 -0.72
C ASN A 162 -10.56 -14.44 -1.85
N GLU A 163 -10.98 -15.26 -2.82
CA GLU A 163 -11.89 -14.84 -3.88
C GLU A 163 -13.25 -14.42 -3.33
N ALA A 164 -13.84 -15.23 -2.45
CA ALA A 164 -15.12 -14.91 -1.82
C ALA A 164 -15.04 -13.67 -0.93
N TRP A 165 -13.92 -13.46 -0.24
CA TRP A 165 -13.66 -12.27 0.56
C TRP A 165 -13.54 -11.03 -0.35
N ARG A 166 -12.74 -11.08 -1.42
CA ARG A 166 -12.65 -9.98 -2.40
C ARG A 166 -14.00 -9.67 -3.04
N ALA A 167 -14.78 -10.68 -3.39
CA ALA A 167 -16.13 -10.51 -3.93
C ALA A 167 -17.06 -9.81 -2.93
N ARG A 168 -17.03 -10.22 -1.65
CA ARG A 168 -17.77 -9.55 -0.57
C ARG A 168 -17.34 -8.09 -0.40
N GLN A 169 -16.04 -7.82 -0.40
CA GLN A 169 -15.52 -6.46 -0.32
C GLN A 169 -15.95 -5.61 -1.51
N LYS A 170 -15.97 -6.17 -2.73
CA LYS A 170 -16.48 -5.49 -3.93
C LYS A 170 -17.97 -5.20 -3.86
N GLN A 171 -18.77 -6.15 -3.36
CA GLN A 171 -20.22 -5.96 -3.21
C GLN A 171 -20.55 -4.94 -2.11
N GLU A 172 -19.82 -4.97 -0.98
CA GLU A 172 -19.95 -3.98 0.09
C GLU A 172 -19.55 -2.59 -0.40
N ALA A 173 -18.47 -2.51 -1.17
CA ALA A 173 -18.05 -1.32 -1.87
C ALA A 173 -19.18 -0.75 -2.75
N GLU A 174 -19.71 -1.54 -3.68
CA GLU A 174 -20.81 -1.11 -4.56
C GLU A 174 -22.05 -0.63 -3.77
N ARG A 175 -22.38 -1.31 -2.66
CA ARG A 175 -23.56 -0.99 -1.85
C ARG A 175 -23.40 0.25 -0.97
N SER A 176 -22.23 0.46 -0.38
CA SER A 176 -21.97 1.50 0.62
C SER A 176 -21.34 2.76 0.02
N ILE A 177 -20.40 2.60 -0.92
CA ILE A 177 -19.61 3.69 -1.52
C ILE A 177 -20.46 4.53 -2.44
N LEU A 178 -21.15 3.92 -3.41
CA LEU A 178 -21.83 4.67 -4.47
C LEU A 178 -22.92 5.59 -3.90
N ALA A 179 -23.46 5.29 -2.72
CA ALA A 179 -24.41 6.18 -2.05
C ALA A 179 -23.75 7.51 -1.58
N ARG A 180 -22.52 7.47 -1.05
CA ARG A 180 -21.88 8.62 -0.37
C ARG A 180 -20.65 9.19 -1.08
N ALA A 181 -20.15 8.52 -2.12
CA ALA A 181 -18.95 8.91 -2.84
C ALA A 181 -19.10 10.22 -3.62
N ALA A 182 -17.99 10.96 -3.71
CA ALA A 182 -17.90 12.10 -4.62
C ALA A 182 -18.16 11.65 -6.07
N PRO A 183 -18.74 12.51 -6.94
CA PRO A 183 -19.10 12.13 -8.30
C PRO A 183 -17.95 11.53 -9.12
N TRP A 184 -16.74 12.09 -9.01
CA TRP A 184 -15.57 11.57 -9.73
C TRP A 184 -15.11 10.21 -9.20
N VAL A 185 -15.32 9.91 -7.91
CA VAL A 185 -14.99 8.61 -7.30
C VAL A 185 -15.91 7.53 -7.86
N ARG A 186 -17.21 7.83 -8.02
CA ARG A 186 -18.16 6.93 -8.70
C ARG A 186 -17.73 6.67 -10.14
N ARG A 187 -17.37 7.74 -10.87
CA ARG A 187 -16.88 7.63 -12.24
C ARG A 187 -15.62 6.77 -12.33
N LEU A 188 -14.65 6.96 -11.42
CA LEU A 188 -13.44 6.14 -11.35
C LEU A 188 -13.79 4.66 -11.12
N TRP A 189 -14.75 4.38 -10.23
CA TRP A 189 -15.24 3.03 -10.00
C TRP A 189 -15.92 2.42 -11.25
N ASP A 190 -16.73 3.20 -11.96
CA ASP A 190 -17.42 2.74 -13.16
C ASP A 190 -16.43 2.44 -14.32
N GLU A 191 -15.38 3.26 -14.46
CA GLU A 191 -14.33 3.08 -15.47
C GLU A 191 -13.40 1.89 -15.14
N GLU A 192 -12.99 1.73 -13.87
CA GLU A 192 -11.90 0.82 -13.49
C GLU A 192 -12.32 -0.38 -12.63
N LYS A 193 -13.55 -0.38 -12.08
CA LYS A 193 -14.15 -1.47 -11.27
C LYS A 193 -13.29 -1.98 -10.10
N GLY A 194 -12.42 -1.11 -9.58
CA GLY A 194 -11.46 -1.44 -8.51
C GLY A 194 -10.32 -2.34 -8.96
N GLU A 195 -10.01 -2.39 -10.27
CA GLU A 195 -8.99 -3.28 -10.83
C GLU A 195 -7.67 -2.55 -11.11
N LYS A 196 -7.68 -1.22 -11.26
CA LYS A 196 -6.48 -0.39 -11.45
C LYS A 196 -6.15 0.44 -10.23
N HIS A 197 -4.85 0.71 -10.07
CA HIS A 197 -4.39 1.63 -9.04
C HIS A 197 -4.80 3.06 -9.38
N TRP A 198 -4.80 3.93 -8.38
CA TRP A 198 -4.96 5.36 -8.59
C TRP A 198 -4.05 6.13 -7.63
N GLY A 199 -3.50 7.24 -8.09
CA GLY A 199 -2.60 8.07 -7.31
C GLY A 199 -1.45 8.59 -8.16
N TYR A 200 -0.26 8.71 -7.56
CA TYR A 200 0.86 9.48 -8.10
C TYR A 200 2.17 8.72 -8.01
N GLY A 201 3.09 8.99 -8.93
CA GLY A 201 4.51 8.76 -8.69
C GLY A 201 5.04 9.81 -7.70
N ILE A 202 5.86 9.40 -6.73
CA ILE A 202 6.46 10.27 -5.73
C ILE A 202 7.97 10.15 -5.73
N PHE A 203 8.67 11.28 -5.79
CA PHE A 203 10.08 11.37 -5.45
C PHE A 203 10.23 11.95 -4.04
N VAL A 204 11.09 11.32 -3.25
CA VAL A 204 11.49 11.83 -1.93
C VAL A 204 12.94 12.25 -2.03
N ASP A 205 13.18 13.53 -1.81
CA ASP A 205 14.50 14.12 -1.76
C ASP A 205 15.31 13.48 -0.63
N PRO A 206 16.52 12.98 -0.89
CA PRO A 206 17.37 12.42 0.16
C PRO A 206 17.65 13.38 1.32
N GLU A 207 17.56 14.69 1.06
CA GLU A 207 17.75 15.75 2.05
C GLU A 207 16.44 16.23 2.70
N ALA A 208 15.31 15.58 2.43
CA ALA A 208 14.01 15.97 2.97
C ALA A 208 13.92 15.84 4.50
N PHE A 209 14.66 14.89 5.08
CA PHE A 209 14.58 14.52 6.50
C PHE A 209 15.95 14.61 7.16
N ALA A 210 16.00 14.97 8.44
CA ALA A 210 17.25 15.05 9.18
C ALA A 210 17.73 13.67 9.65
N ASP A 211 16.80 12.78 9.97
CA ASP A 211 17.03 11.42 10.47
C ASP A 211 15.86 10.48 10.15
N ASP A 212 15.98 9.21 10.53
CA ASP A 212 14.97 8.18 10.31
C ASP A 212 13.69 8.39 11.14
N GLU A 213 13.76 9.12 12.27
CA GLU A 213 12.59 9.42 13.12
C GLU A 213 11.67 10.43 12.42
N ASP A 214 12.25 11.45 11.81
CA ASP A 214 11.52 12.42 10.96
C ASP A 214 10.82 11.72 9.79
N VAL A 215 11.47 10.72 9.18
CA VAL A 215 10.90 9.92 8.10
C VAL A 215 9.66 9.17 8.60
N GLU A 216 9.76 8.49 9.76
CA GLU A 216 8.65 7.73 10.33
C GLU A 216 7.47 8.63 10.72
N ASP A 217 7.72 9.77 11.38
CA ASP A 217 6.66 10.72 11.76
C ASP A 217 5.98 11.30 10.52
N TYR A 218 6.75 11.67 9.49
CA TYR A 218 6.20 12.11 8.22
C TYR A 218 5.29 11.05 7.60
N MET A 219 5.75 9.80 7.50
CA MET A 219 4.96 8.73 6.91
C MET A 219 3.67 8.47 7.70
N CYS A 220 3.75 8.40 9.03
CA CYS A 220 2.59 8.21 9.91
C CYS A 220 1.54 9.31 9.72
N ARG A 221 1.96 10.57 9.75
CA ARG A 221 1.05 11.72 9.58
C ARG A 221 0.44 11.75 8.20
N ARG A 222 1.27 11.61 7.16
CA ARG A 222 0.85 11.58 5.76
C ARG A 222 -0.21 10.48 5.53
N ASP A 223 0.04 9.28 6.04
CA ASP A 223 -0.86 8.14 5.83
C ASP A 223 -2.18 8.31 6.58
N GLY A 224 -2.15 8.85 7.80
CA GLY A 224 -3.36 9.25 8.54
C GLY A 224 -4.19 10.29 7.78
N ILE A 225 -3.54 11.28 7.17
CA ILE A 225 -4.20 12.33 6.40
C ILE A 225 -4.87 11.77 5.14
N PHE A 226 -4.19 10.90 4.41
CA PHE A 226 -4.79 10.24 3.25
C PHE A 226 -5.89 9.26 3.65
N PHE A 227 -5.77 8.58 4.78
CA PHE A 227 -6.85 7.74 5.31
C PHE A 227 -8.12 8.56 5.53
N HIS A 228 -8.04 9.66 6.27
CA HIS A 228 -9.19 10.54 6.51
C HIS A 228 -9.69 11.26 5.25
N GLY A 229 -8.78 11.70 4.37
CA GLY A 229 -9.14 12.34 3.11
C GLY A 229 -9.92 11.39 2.19
N ARG A 230 -9.46 10.14 2.05
CA ARG A 230 -10.16 9.12 1.26
C ARG A 230 -11.52 8.78 1.85
N ASP A 231 -11.64 8.68 3.17
CA ASP A 231 -12.94 8.46 3.81
C ASP A 231 -13.93 9.61 3.52
N ALA A 232 -13.48 10.86 3.61
CA ALA A 232 -14.32 12.03 3.40
C ALA A 232 -14.90 12.16 1.97
N ILE A 233 -14.21 11.65 0.95
CA ILE A 233 -14.73 11.58 -0.43
C ILE A 233 -15.50 10.29 -0.73
N GLY A 234 -15.70 9.43 0.27
CA GLY A 234 -16.32 8.13 0.14
C GLY A 234 -15.44 7.06 -0.52
N ALA A 235 -14.13 7.27 -0.60
CA ALA A 235 -13.13 6.31 -1.09
C ALA A 235 -12.44 5.51 0.04
N GLY A 236 -12.98 5.54 1.27
CA GLY A 236 -12.39 4.87 2.45
C GLY A 236 -12.60 3.36 2.52
N SER A 237 -13.54 2.80 1.76
CA SER A 237 -13.77 1.35 1.70
C SER A 237 -12.57 0.60 1.14
N SER A 238 -12.29 -0.60 1.65
CA SER A 238 -11.19 -1.47 1.21
C SER A 238 -11.02 -1.58 -0.31
N ALA A 239 -12.08 -1.77 -1.10
CA ALA A 239 -11.94 -2.06 -2.53
C ALA A 239 -11.29 -0.91 -3.33
N ILE A 240 -11.69 0.34 -3.13
CA ILE A 240 -11.07 1.50 -3.81
C ILE A 240 -9.88 2.06 -3.02
N ASN A 241 -9.94 1.97 -1.69
CA ASN A 241 -8.89 2.44 -0.79
C ASN A 241 -7.59 1.66 -0.99
N ASN A 242 -7.68 0.34 -1.19
CA ASN A 242 -6.52 -0.53 -1.42
C ASN A 242 -5.86 -0.27 -2.77
N MET A 243 -6.56 0.37 -3.71
CA MET A 243 -6.01 0.74 -5.01
C MET A 243 -5.32 2.11 -4.98
N TRP A 244 -5.51 2.92 -3.94
CA TRP A 244 -4.77 4.17 -3.77
C TRP A 244 -3.30 3.88 -3.54
N ARG A 245 -2.42 4.57 -4.29
CA ARG A 245 -0.98 4.38 -4.17
C ARG A 245 -0.19 5.65 -4.44
N LEU A 246 0.77 5.92 -3.57
CA LEU A 246 1.93 6.74 -3.90
C LEU A 246 3.06 5.80 -4.28
N GLN A 247 3.34 5.69 -5.58
CA GLN A 247 4.40 4.83 -6.09
C GLN A 247 5.75 5.52 -5.85
N SER A 248 6.51 5.02 -4.88
CA SER A 248 7.87 5.51 -4.63
C SER A 248 8.75 5.31 -5.85
N LEU A 249 9.34 6.41 -6.31
CA LEU A 249 10.28 6.46 -7.42
C LEU A 249 11.67 6.76 -6.86
N GLN A 250 12.68 6.09 -7.41
CA GLN A 250 14.05 6.26 -6.97
C GLN A 250 14.55 7.66 -7.30
N TRP A 251 15.16 8.33 -6.32
CA TRP A 251 15.82 9.59 -6.57
C TRP A 251 17.04 9.40 -7.50
N PRO A 252 17.14 10.13 -8.62
CA PRO A 252 18.27 9.98 -9.54
C PRO A 252 19.61 10.43 -8.92
N ALA A 253 20.63 9.59 -9.00
CA ALA A 253 21.96 9.86 -8.43
C ALA A 253 22.69 11.08 -9.03
N ASN A 254 22.34 11.46 -10.28
CA ASN A 254 22.90 12.62 -10.98
C ASN A 254 22.28 13.96 -10.54
N ILE A 255 21.33 13.94 -9.59
CA ILE A 255 20.72 15.14 -9.02
C ILE A 255 21.40 15.52 -7.70
N THR A 256 21.90 14.55 -6.94
CA THR A 256 22.61 14.76 -5.65
C THR A 256 24.12 14.94 -5.80
N ALA A 257 24.68 14.65 -6.97
CA ALA A 257 26.07 14.95 -7.28
C ALA A 257 26.17 16.43 -7.66
N ASP A 258 26.30 17.30 -6.66
CA ASP A 258 26.75 18.66 -6.92
C ASP A 258 28.12 18.61 -7.58
N GLU A 259 28.21 19.35 -8.68
CA GLU A 259 29.46 19.69 -9.33
C GLU A 259 30.38 20.32 -8.29
N ASP A 260 31.56 19.72 -8.11
CA ASP A 260 32.74 20.33 -7.50
C ASP A 260 33.01 21.70 -8.15
N THR A 261 32.38 22.75 -7.65
CA THR A 261 32.83 24.13 -7.79
C THR A 261 33.15 24.66 -6.40
N LYS A 262 34.19 24.04 -5.82
CA LYS A 262 35.08 24.76 -4.90
C LYS A 262 35.87 25.78 -5.72
N ASP A 263 35.24 26.90 -6.06
CA ASP A 263 35.99 28.09 -6.46
C ASP A 263 35.53 29.28 -5.61
N GLU A 264 36.44 29.65 -4.70
CA GLU A 264 36.69 30.96 -4.12
C GLU A 264 35.52 31.73 -3.49
N LYS A 265 35.44 31.66 -2.15
CA LYS A 265 34.99 32.80 -1.33
C LYS A 265 36.00 33.15 -0.26
N ASN A 266 36.96 33.97 -0.67
CA ASN A 266 37.63 34.94 0.19
C ASN A 266 37.11 36.33 -0.20
N SER A 267 36.17 36.87 0.57
CA SER A 267 36.11 38.32 0.84
C SER A 267 35.11 38.58 1.97
N GLU A 268 35.64 39.01 3.10
CA GLU A 268 34.92 39.84 4.06
C GLU A 268 34.46 41.12 3.33
N ASP A 269 33.15 41.40 3.29
CA ASP A 269 32.65 42.77 3.47
C ASP A 269 31.15 42.75 3.80
N GLY A 270 30.75 43.64 4.69
CA GLY A 270 29.46 43.63 5.35
C GLY A 270 28.33 44.29 4.57
N GLY A 271 27.12 43.81 4.85
CA GLY A 271 25.91 44.63 4.81
C GLY A 271 25.09 44.56 3.53
N ARG A 272 23.88 44.02 3.71
CA ARG A 272 22.65 44.29 2.91
C ARG A 272 22.54 43.48 1.61
N GLU A 273 21.75 42.40 1.66
CA GLU A 273 20.85 41.92 0.60
C GLU A 273 20.12 40.67 1.10
N LYS A 274 18.83 40.79 1.44
CA LYS A 274 17.94 39.65 1.76
C LYS A 274 17.04 39.26 0.57
N GLU A 275 17.12 39.99 -0.54
CA GLU A 275 16.28 39.75 -1.74
C GLU A 275 16.88 38.73 -2.72
N GLY A 276 18.20 38.50 -2.71
CA GLY A 276 18.84 37.54 -3.64
C GLY A 276 18.86 36.07 -3.19
N THR A 277 18.35 35.76 -1.99
CA THR A 277 18.42 34.38 -1.42
C THR A 277 17.25 33.51 -1.88
N ASP A 278 16.06 34.10 -2.03
CA ASP A 278 14.83 33.38 -2.39
C ASP A 278 14.77 33.05 -3.90
N GLU A 279 15.23 33.96 -4.76
CA GLU A 279 15.31 33.71 -6.21
C GLU A 279 16.30 32.59 -6.55
N LYS A 280 17.47 32.59 -5.92
CA LYS A 280 18.49 31.54 -6.12
C LYS A 280 17.98 30.16 -5.70
N ALA A 281 17.26 30.08 -4.59
CA ALA A 281 16.66 28.83 -4.12
C ALA A 281 15.54 28.34 -5.06
N ASP A 282 14.76 29.25 -5.66
CA ASP A 282 13.71 28.91 -6.61
C ASP A 282 14.28 28.43 -7.96
N ASP A 283 15.38 29.01 -8.41
CA ASP A 283 16.11 28.58 -9.62
C ASP A 283 16.78 27.22 -9.42
N GLU A 284 17.40 26.98 -8.25
CA GLU A 284 17.95 25.68 -7.88
C GLU A 284 16.86 24.59 -7.84
N ARG A 285 15.69 24.91 -7.25
CA ARG A 285 14.52 24.02 -7.26
C ARG A 285 14.03 23.75 -8.67
N ALA A 286 13.93 24.76 -9.52
CA ALA A 286 13.51 24.61 -10.91
C ALA A 286 14.47 23.68 -11.69
N ALA A 287 15.78 23.84 -11.51
CA ALA A 287 16.79 22.97 -12.11
C ALA A 287 16.68 21.52 -11.60
N LYS A 288 16.48 21.33 -10.29
CA LYS A 288 16.24 20.02 -9.66
C LYS A 288 15.01 19.33 -10.24
N PHE A 289 13.89 20.05 -10.34
CA PHE A 289 12.66 19.52 -10.91
C PHE A 289 12.78 19.23 -12.39
N GLN A 290 13.56 20.00 -13.16
CA GLN A 290 13.81 19.71 -14.56
C GLN A 290 14.48 18.34 -14.75
N LYS A 291 15.51 18.02 -13.96
CA LYS A 291 16.15 16.70 -13.99
C LYS A 291 15.17 15.58 -13.61
N LEU A 292 14.28 15.81 -12.63
CA LEU A 292 13.24 14.86 -12.26
C LEU A 292 12.19 14.65 -13.37
N ARG A 293 11.81 15.70 -14.12
CA ARG A 293 10.89 15.59 -15.26
C ARG A 293 11.44 14.65 -16.32
N GLU A 294 12.72 14.81 -16.68
CA GLU A 294 13.39 13.94 -17.66
C GLU A 294 13.42 12.49 -17.20
N TYR A 295 13.77 12.26 -15.93
CA TYR A 295 13.79 10.92 -15.37
C TYR A 295 12.39 10.29 -15.30
N PHE A 296 11.38 11.05 -14.86
CA PHE A 296 9.99 10.59 -14.80
C PHE A 296 9.47 10.20 -16.18
N LYS A 297 9.73 10.98 -17.23
CA LYS A 297 9.40 10.63 -18.62
C LYS A 297 10.03 9.29 -19.00
N SER A 298 11.29 9.08 -18.65
CA SER A 298 11.97 7.81 -18.91
C SER A 298 11.35 6.61 -18.19
N ILE A 299 10.67 6.80 -17.06
CA ILE A 299 9.94 5.74 -16.33
C ILE A 299 8.56 5.53 -16.95
N ARG A 300 7.85 6.62 -17.24
CA ARG A 300 6.53 6.64 -17.88
C ARG A 300 6.52 5.85 -19.18
N ASP A 301 7.56 6.01 -19.98
CA ASP A 301 7.64 5.41 -21.32
C ASP A 301 8.06 3.93 -21.29
N ARG A 302 8.39 3.37 -20.12
CA ARG A 302 8.69 1.93 -19.94
C ARG A 302 7.41 1.13 -19.72
N ALA A 303 7.34 -0.07 -20.30
CA ALA A 303 6.26 -1.00 -20.00
C ALA A 303 6.26 -1.42 -18.51
N PRO A 304 5.10 -1.52 -17.86
CA PRO A 304 4.99 -2.16 -16.55
C PRO A 304 5.43 -3.62 -16.70
N LYS A 305 6.50 -4.05 -16.01
CA LYS A 305 6.85 -5.48 -16.03
C LYS A 305 5.75 -6.25 -15.30
N ARG A 306 5.11 -7.21 -16.01
CA ARG A 306 4.23 -8.20 -15.36
C ARG A 306 5.05 -8.90 -14.27
N GLN A 307 4.70 -8.69 -13.00
CA GLN A 307 5.17 -9.52 -11.89
C GLN A 307 4.72 -10.95 -12.18
N ARG A 308 5.61 -11.76 -12.75
CA ARG A 308 5.46 -13.20 -12.70
C ARG A 308 5.87 -13.61 -11.30
N GLN A 309 4.96 -14.32 -10.65
CA GLN A 309 4.98 -14.84 -9.30
C GLN A 309 6.27 -15.64 -9.02
N GLU A 310 7.34 -14.98 -8.62
CA GLU A 310 8.47 -15.61 -7.93
C GLU A 310 8.35 -15.24 -6.46
N ARG A 311 8.02 -16.25 -5.66
CA ARG A 311 8.12 -16.23 -4.20
C ARG A 311 9.60 -16.17 -3.86
N GLU A 312 10.10 -14.99 -3.49
CA GLU A 312 11.23 -14.89 -2.58
C GLU A 312 10.89 -13.81 -1.55
N THR A 313 10.94 -14.23 -0.30
CA THR A 313 10.88 -13.39 0.89
C THR A 313 12.03 -12.41 0.83
N ASP A 314 11.74 -11.13 0.60
CA ASP A 314 12.60 -10.05 1.06
C ASP A 314 11.79 -8.78 1.33
N THR A 315 12.26 -8.11 2.36
CA THR A 315 11.71 -6.96 3.06
C THR A 315 11.46 -5.76 2.15
N ALA A 316 10.59 -4.88 2.63
CA ALA A 316 10.19 -3.64 1.97
C ALA A 316 11.38 -2.72 1.66
N SER A 317 11.97 -2.82 0.47
CA SER A 317 12.66 -1.72 -0.23
C SER A 317 13.01 -2.15 -1.65
N THR A 318 13.00 -1.20 -2.60
CA THR A 318 13.46 -1.33 -4.00
C THR A 318 12.54 -1.98 -5.04
N GLN A 319 11.25 -1.61 -5.07
CA GLN A 319 10.38 -1.93 -6.24
C GLN A 319 10.71 -1.07 -7.50
N ALA A 320 11.54 -0.03 -7.38
CA ALA A 320 11.79 0.95 -8.44
C ALA A 320 12.92 0.59 -9.43
N GLU A 321 13.78 -0.39 -9.15
CA GLU A 321 14.95 -0.61 -10.01
C GLU A 321 14.64 -1.24 -11.38
N ARG A 322 13.44 -1.77 -11.64
CA ARG A 322 13.22 -2.59 -12.86
C ARG A 322 11.90 -2.43 -13.62
N GLY A 323 10.95 -1.57 -13.22
CA GLY A 323 9.62 -1.45 -13.86
C GLY A 323 9.19 -0.01 -14.19
N GLY A 324 8.30 0.17 -15.16
CA GLY A 324 7.61 1.44 -15.45
C GLY A 324 6.55 1.81 -14.40
N LEU A 325 5.74 2.82 -14.68
CA LEU A 325 4.63 3.21 -13.79
C LEU A 325 3.59 2.08 -13.69
N THR A 326 3.04 1.89 -12.48
CA THR A 326 1.95 0.94 -12.26
C THR A 326 0.69 1.43 -13.01
N ASP A 327 -0.07 0.50 -13.58
CA ASP A 327 -1.29 0.85 -14.31
C ASP A 327 -2.28 1.63 -13.44
N GLY A 328 -2.78 2.74 -13.97
CA GLY A 328 -3.68 3.70 -13.31
C GLY A 328 -3.01 4.80 -12.47
N ILE A 329 -1.68 4.77 -12.27
CA ILE A 329 -0.95 5.92 -11.71
C ILE A 329 -0.94 7.09 -12.71
N LEU A 330 -1.18 8.31 -12.21
CA LEU A 330 -1.19 9.51 -13.06
C LEU A 330 0.18 9.73 -13.73
N GLN A 331 0.14 10.03 -15.02
CA GLN A 331 1.32 10.21 -15.87
C GLN A 331 1.56 11.68 -16.26
N ASN A 332 0.59 12.54 -15.99
CA ASN A 332 0.57 13.96 -16.32
C ASN A 332 0.95 14.86 -15.12
N VAL A 333 1.34 14.25 -14.00
CA VAL A 333 1.83 14.89 -12.78
C VAL A 333 2.56 13.86 -11.92
N PHE A 334 3.64 14.27 -11.27
CA PHE A 334 4.25 13.55 -10.15
C PHE A 334 4.40 14.49 -8.96
N VAL A 335 4.59 13.92 -7.77
CA VAL A 335 4.77 14.70 -6.53
C VAL A 335 6.20 14.59 -6.01
N VAL A 336 6.69 15.66 -5.37
CA VAL A 336 8.04 15.72 -4.80
C VAL A 336 7.96 16.14 -3.34
N VAL A 337 8.63 15.38 -2.48
CA VAL A 337 8.84 15.72 -1.08
C VAL A 337 10.26 16.22 -0.93
N ASP A 338 10.42 17.52 -0.74
CA ASP A 338 11.64 18.17 -0.29
C ASP A 338 11.56 18.54 1.20
N LYS A 339 12.64 19.12 1.74
CA LYS A 339 12.72 19.54 3.13
C LYS A 339 11.57 20.46 3.55
N ASP A 340 11.25 21.47 2.76
CA ASP A 340 10.17 22.44 3.06
C ASP A 340 8.79 21.75 3.16
N SER A 341 8.51 20.84 2.23
CA SER A 341 7.25 20.10 2.24
C SER A 341 7.18 19.07 3.37
N ALA A 342 8.30 18.41 3.71
CA ALA A 342 8.40 17.51 4.85
C ALA A 342 8.19 18.26 6.18
N ASP A 343 8.86 19.40 6.34
CA ASP A 343 8.71 20.30 7.50
C ASP A 343 7.28 20.81 7.65
N SER A 344 6.56 21.03 6.55
CA SER A 344 5.13 21.40 6.60
C SER A 344 4.26 20.35 7.32
N VAL A 345 4.68 19.08 7.29
CA VAL A 345 3.96 17.93 7.89
C VAL A 345 4.46 17.63 9.30
N VAL A 346 5.78 17.59 9.50
CA VAL A 346 6.44 17.17 10.75
C VAL A 346 6.51 18.33 11.75
N SER A 347 7.01 19.48 11.30
CA SER A 347 7.30 20.67 12.11
C SER A 347 6.08 21.59 12.31
N GLY A 348 4.97 21.33 11.60
CA GLY A 348 3.74 22.11 11.67
C GLY A 348 2.97 21.97 13.00
N SER A 349 1.99 22.86 13.22
CA SER A 349 1.07 22.85 14.38
C SER A 349 0.13 21.64 14.47
N GLY A 350 0.36 20.62 13.62
CA GLY A 350 -0.49 19.45 13.42
C GLY A 350 -1.75 19.76 12.62
N LEU A 351 -1.86 20.93 11.99
CA LEU A 351 -3.03 21.36 11.23
C LEU A 351 -2.94 20.88 9.79
N VAL A 352 -3.93 20.12 9.35
CA VAL A 352 -3.90 19.44 8.05
C VAL A 352 -3.95 20.44 6.88
N ASP A 353 -4.59 21.58 7.08
CA ASP A 353 -4.66 22.65 6.05
C ASP A 353 -3.31 23.36 5.84
N ASP A 354 -2.32 23.16 6.72
CA ASP A 354 -0.98 23.74 6.59
C ASP A 354 0.01 22.82 5.87
N MET A 355 -0.39 21.57 5.62
CA MET A 355 0.45 20.53 5.04
C MET A 355 0.31 20.49 3.53
N TRP A 356 1.45 20.48 2.83
CA TRP A 356 1.48 20.53 1.37
C TRP A 356 2.63 19.72 0.79
N VAL A 357 2.55 19.45 -0.51
CA VAL A 357 3.60 18.80 -1.30
C VAL A 357 3.77 19.55 -2.62
N TRP A 358 4.91 19.40 -3.27
CA TRP A 358 5.08 19.86 -4.64
C TRP A 358 4.41 18.91 -5.62
N ALA A 359 3.63 19.47 -6.55
CA ALA A 359 3.15 18.78 -7.74
C ALA A 359 3.87 19.36 -8.96
N VAL A 360 4.49 18.49 -9.75
CA VAL A 360 5.35 18.87 -10.87
C VAL A 360 4.74 18.38 -12.18
N GLU A 361 4.64 19.27 -13.15
CA GLU A 361 4.19 18.95 -14.50
C GLU A 361 5.37 18.33 -15.29
N PRO A 362 5.25 17.07 -15.76
CA PRO A 362 6.34 16.40 -16.46
C PRO A 362 6.64 17.07 -17.80
N ASP A 363 5.60 17.43 -18.54
CA ASP A 363 5.69 17.92 -19.91
C ASP A 363 5.75 19.45 -20.02
N TYR A 364 6.03 20.14 -18.89
CA TYR A 364 6.23 21.58 -18.87
C TYR A 364 7.36 22.01 -19.79
N ASP A 365 7.14 23.10 -20.51
CA ASP A 365 8.03 23.64 -21.52
C ASP A 365 8.05 25.17 -21.40
N GLU A 366 9.10 25.68 -20.75
CA GLU A 366 9.28 27.10 -20.48
C GLU A 366 9.30 27.96 -21.75
N SER A 367 9.69 27.37 -22.89
CA SER A 367 9.69 28.05 -24.20
C SER A 367 8.28 28.34 -24.73
N LYS A 368 7.25 27.65 -24.23
CA LYS A 368 5.85 27.84 -24.63
C LYS A 368 5.13 28.90 -23.81
N GLU A 369 5.54 29.14 -22.57
CA GLU A 369 4.92 30.17 -21.70
C GLU A 369 5.32 31.60 -22.08
N THR A 370 6.55 31.79 -22.56
CA THR A 370 7.06 33.10 -23.03
C THR A 370 6.31 33.67 -24.24
N LEU A 371 5.39 32.90 -24.85
CA LEU A 371 4.54 33.30 -25.97
C LEU A 371 3.12 33.70 -25.56
N ALA A 372 2.73 33.59 -24.29
CA ALA A 372 1.44 34.08 -23.80
C ALA A 372 1.48 35.61 -23.58
N PRO A 373 0.59 36.41 -24.21
CA PRO A 373 0.62 37.85 -24.04
C PRO A 373 0.26 38.21 -22.59
N ALA A 374 1.17 38.89 -21.90
CA ALA A 374 0.94 39.45 -20.58
C ALA A 374 -0.34 40.29 -20.59
N VAL A 375 -1.36 39.83 -19.87
CA VAL A 375 -2.56 40.62 -19.63
C VAL A 375 -2.15 41.75 -18.69
N ALA A 376 -1.87 42.91 -19.28
CA ALA A 376 -1.58 44.14 -18.55
C ALA A 376 -2.80 44.50 -17.70
N THR A 377 -2.73 44.18 -16.41
CA THR A 377 -3.69 44.68 -15.43
C THR A 377 -3.36 46.15 -15.21
N GLN A 378 -4.22 47.03 -15.75
CA GLN A 378 -4.07 48.48 -15.55
C GLN A 378 -4.15 48.81 -14.06
N GLY A 379 -3.02 49.27 -13.49
CA GLY A 379 -3.01 49.91 -12.17
C GLY A 379 -1.82 49.58 -11.26
N SER A 380 -0.92 48.66 -11.60
CA SER A 380 0.27 48.38 -10.78
C SER A 380 1.52 49.02 -11.38
N THR A 381 2.10 49.99 -10.67
CA THR A 381 3.43 50.58 -10.97
C THR A 381 4.55 49.82 -10.25
N SER A 382 4.44 48.50 -10.14
CA SER A 382 5.58 47.64 -9.79
C SER A 382 6.16 47.05 -11.07
N THR A 383 7.42 47.39 -11.36
CA THR A 383 8.24 46.84 -12.47
C THR A 383 8.90 45.52 -12.09
N GLU A 384 8.22 44.67 -11.33
CA GLU A 384 8.65 43.29 -11.08
C GLU A 384 7.72 42.35 -11.84
N PRO A 385 8.24 41.48 -12.73
CA PRO A 385 7.42 40.45 -13.33
C PRO A 385 6.95 39.53 -12.19
N ALA A 386 5.62 39.39 -12.02
CA ALA A 386 5.08 38.34 -11.18
C ALA A 386 5.71 37.02 -11.65
N SER A 387 6.43 36.33 -10.76
CA SER A 387 7.04 35.03 -11.07
C SER A 387 5.95 34.13 -11.64
N GLY A 388 6.05 33.82 -12.94
CA GLY A 388 5.06 33.04 -13.66
C GLY A 388 5.02 31.59 -13.19
N TYR A 389 4.11 30.80 -13.74
CA TYR A 389 4.04 29.38 -13.44
C TYR A 389 5.30 28.66 -13.97
N ARG A 390 6.12 28.06 -13.09
CA ARG A 390 7.40 27.42 -13.48
C ARG A 390 7.29 25.91 -13.74
N GLY A 391 6.09 25.41 -14.04
CA GLY A 391 5.86 23.98 -14.24
C GLY A 391 5.76 23.15 -12.96
N TYR A 392 5.54 23.81 -11.81
CA TYR A 392 5.29 23.16 -10.53
C TYR A 392 4.49 24.07 -9.61
N MET A 393 3.82 23.47 -8.63
CA MET A 393 2.97 24.19 -7.67
C MET A 393 2.86 23.42 -6.36
N ARG A 394 2.50 24.11 -5.29
CA ARG A 394 2.15 23.46 -4.02
C ARG A 394 0.71 22.95 -4.09
N VAL A 395 0.46 21.80 -3.50
CA VAL A 395 -0.87 21.22 -3.35
C VAL A 395 -1.05 20.81 -1.91
N ARG A 396 -2.18 21.18 -1.27
CA ARG A 396 -2.49 20.70 0.07
C ARG A 396 -2.58 19.18 0.04
N LEU A 397 -1.96 18.51 1.02
CA LEU A 397 -1.76 17.07 0.99
C LEU A 397 -3.07 16.30 0.76
N GLN A 398 -4.15 16.71 1.43
CA GLN A 398 -5.47 16.09 1.27
C GLN A 398 -6.11 16.27 -0.10
N GLN A 399 -5.78 17.33 -0.83
CA GLN A 399 -6.37 17.53 -2.16
C GLN A 399 -5.77 16.61 -3.20
N LEU A 400 -4.62 15.98 -2.93
CA LEU A 400 -4.09 14.89 -3.75
C LEU A 400 -5.05 13.72 -3.85
N VAL A 401 -5.89 13.45 -2.86
CA VAL A 401 -6.90 12.38 -2.98
C VAL A 401 -8.24 12.91 -3.50
N ASN A 402 -8.42 14.23 -3.65
CA ASN A 402 -9.71 14.85 -3.94
C ASN A 402 -9.65 15.79 -5.16
N LYS A 403 -9.70 17.12 -4.96
CA LYS A 403 -9.88 18.09 -6.05
C LYS A 403 -8.73 18.12 -7.03
N PHE A 404 -7.51 17.92 -6.55
CA PHE A 404 -6.34 17.88 -7.43
C PHE A 404 -6.35 16.59 -8.26
N TYR A 405 -6.69 15.44 -7.67
CA TYR A 405 -6.84 14.19 -8.41
C TYR A 405 -7.93 14.28 -9.48
N GLU A 406 -9.11 14.77 -9.11
CA GLU A 406 -10.24 14.99 -10.02
C GLU A 406 -9.82 15.87 -11.20
N ALA A 407 -9.17 17.01 -10.92
CA ALA A 407 -8.70 17.92 -11.95
C ALA A 407 -7.72 17.25 -12.92
N ARG A 408 -6.72 16.52 -12.39
CA ARG A 408 -5.68 15.90 -13.22
C ARG A 408 -6.17 14.65 -13.97
N ARG A 409 -7.07 13.84 -13.41
CA ARG A 409 -7.55 12.60 -14.03
C ARG A 409 -8.68 12.83 -15.05
N PHE A 410 -9.56 13.79 -14.80
CA PHE A 410 -10.80 13.94 -15.57
C PHE A 410 -10.95 15.29 -16.28
N HIS A 411 -10.20 16.31 -15.85
CA HIS A 411 -10.36 17.69 -16.32
C HIS A 411 -9.06 18.36 -16.73
N GLU A 412 -8.04 17.57 -17.14
CA GLU A 412 -6.72 18.10 -17.49
C GLU A 412 -6.77 19.24 -18.53
N ASN A 413 -7.63 19.10 -19.54
CA ASN A 413 -7.78 20.11 -20.59
C ASN A 413 -8.53 21.37 -20.12
N GLU A 414 -9.38 21.26 -19.10
CA GLU A 414 -10.19 22.36 -18.56
C GLU A 414 -9.43 23.14 -17.46
N TYR A 415 -8.58 22.40 -16.73
CA TYR A 415 -7.74 22.89 -15.65
C TYR A 415 -6.29 22.44 -15.87
N PRO A 416 -5.56 23.09 -16.81
CA PRO A 416 -4.12 22.91 -16.92
C PRO A 416 -3.44 23.34 -15.61
N MET A 417 -2.22 22.85 -15.36
CA MET A 417 -1.52 23.11 -14.10
C MET A 417 -1.31 24.60 -13.83
N ALA A 418 -1.03 25.41 -14.86
CA ALA A 418 -0.92 26.88 -14.73
C ALA A 418 -2.18 27.52 -14.11
N LYS A 419 -3.38 27.10 -14.56
CA LYS A 419 -4.66 27.59 -14.03
C LYS A 419 -4.91 27.11 -12.60
N LEU A 420 -4.47 25.89 -12.26
CA LEU A 420 -4.53 25.39 -10.88
C LEU A 420 -3.56 26.17 -9.99
N TRP A 421 -2.38 26.54 -10.49
CA TRP A 421 -1.40 27.37 -9.80
C TRP A 421 -1.93 28.79 -9.54
N GLU A 422 -2.60 29.41 -10.51
CA GLU A 422 -3.28 30.71 -10.32
C GLU A 422 -4.31 30.63 -9.19
N ALA A 423 -5.14 29.59 -9.17
CA ALA A 423 -6.11 29.36 -8.10
C ALA A 423 -5.42 29.14 -6.73
N ALA A 424 -4.26 28.47 -6.72
CA ALA A 424 -3.49 28.25 -5.51
C ALA A 424 -3.00 29.55 -4.87
N GLN A 425 -2.76 30.61 -5.66
CA GLN A 425 -2.25 31.89 -5.14
C GLN A 425 -3.18 32.56 -4.12
N GLN A 426 -4.48 32.24 -4.17
CA GLN A 426 -5.48 32.78 -3.24
C GLN A 426 -5.51 32.05 -1.88
N SER A 427 -4.80 30.93 -1.76
CA SER A 427 -4.85 30.06 -0.59
C SER A 427 -3.65 30.28 0.34
N LYS A 428 -3.79 29.85 1.60
CA LYS A 428 -2.65 29.80 2.53
C LYS A 428 -1.52 28.93 1.96
N HIS A 429 -0.28 29.38 2.12
CA HIS A 429 0.94 28.76 1.60
C HIS A 429 1.05 28.71 0.07
N HIS A 430 0.13 29.38 -0.65
CA HIS A 430 0.00 29.28 -2.10
C HIS A 430 -0.17 27.82 -2.57
N ALA A 431 -0.88 27.01 -1.78
CA ALA A 431 -1.06 25.58 -2.00
C ALA A 431 -2.48 25.24 -2.45
N PHE A 432 -2.62 24.61 -3.62
CA PHE A 432 -3.92 24.38 -4.23
C PHE A 432 -4.90 23.64 -3.34
N VAL A 433 -6.13 24.17 -3.34
CA VAL A 433 -7.27 23.63 -2.59
C VAL A 433 -8.42 23.28 -3.53
N SER A 434 -8.88 24.27 -4.30
CA SER A 434 -10.02 24.18 -5.20
C SER A 434 -9.92 25.31 -6.23
N THR A 435 -10.62 25.13 -7.35
CA THR A 435 -10.81 26.18 -8.36
C THR A 435 -11.94 27.14 -7.99
N LYS A 436 -12.71 26.86 -6.94
CA LYS A 436 -13.73 27.78 -6.41
C LYS A 436 -13.14 28.69 -5.34
N ASP A 437 -13.34 29.99 -5.48
CA ASP A 437 -12.73 31.00 -4.62
C ASP A 437 -13.11 30.89 -3.13
N ASP A 438 -14.32 30.43 -2.81
CA ASP A 438 -14.80 30.24 -1.44
C ASP A 438 -14.11 29.04 -0.76
N GLU A 439 -13.94 27.94 -1.49
CA GLU A 439 -13.19 26.77 -1.05
C GLU A 439 -11.68 27.06 -0.98
N ALA A 440 -11.14 27.82 -1.94
CA ALA A 440 -9.70 28.15 -2.02
C ALA A 440 -9.20 28.91 -0.79
N ARG A 441 -10.04 29.80 -0.24
CA ARG A 441 -9.75 30.58 0.97
C ARG A 441 -10.12 29.84 2.26
N SER A 442 -10.68 28.64 2.17
CA SER A 442 -11.07 27.88 3.34
C SER A 442 -9.83 27.39 4.10
N TRP A 443 -9.90 27.55 5.42
CA TRP A 443 -8.85 27.12 6.34
C TRP A 443 -9.47 26.78 7.69
N SER A 444 -8.91 25.80 8.37
CA SER A 444 -9.42 25.36 9.66
C SER A 444 -8.39 24.78 10.60
N VAL A 445 -8.71 24.90 11.88
CA VAL A 445 -7.95 24.33 12.99
C VAL A 445 -8.43 22.90 13.24
N ASP A 446 -8.13 21.99 12.31
CA ASP A 446 -8.47 20.56 12.40
C ASP A 446 -7.23 19.71 12.09
N ARG A 447 -7.11 18.58 12.80
CA ARG A 447 -5.97 17.65 12.71
C ARG A 447 -6.27 16.43 11.85
N PHE A 448 -7.51 16.24 11.41
CA PHE A 448 -7.95 15.03 10.70
C PHE A 448 -8.52 15.33 9.32
N VAL A 449 -9.38 16.35 9.19
CA VAL A 449 -10.03 16.69 7.90
C VAL A 449 -9.94 18.18 7.62
N GLY A 450 -9.34 18.50 6.48
CA GLY A 450 -9.14 19.83 5.95
C GLY A 450 -10.46 20.49 5.57
N SER A 451 -10.41 21.82 5.58
CA SER A 451 -11.60 22.68 5.46
C SER A 451 -12.42 22.41 4.20
N ALA A 452 -11.76 22.20 3.05
CA ALA A 452 -12.42 21.96 1.77
C ALA A 452 -12.97 20.53 1.58
N MET A 453 -12.81 19.63 2.56
CA MET A 453 -13.32 18.26 2.50
C MET A 453 -14.54 18.02 3.40
N ARG A 454 -14.97 19.03 4.18
CA ARG A 454 -16.11 18.89 5.08
C ARG A 454 -17.42 19.26 4.38
N ALA A 455 -18.46 18.44 4.61
CA ALA A 455 -19.82 18.71 4.14
C ALA A 455 -20.57 19.81 4.94
N GLN A 456 -19.93 20.38 5.97
CA GLN A 456 -20.48 21.49 6.77
C GLN A 456 -20.06 22.83 6.15
N PRO A 457 -20.94 23.86 6.15
CA PRO A 457 -20.57 25.17 5.63
C PRO A 457 -19.30 25.66 6.34
N PRO A 458 -18.32 26.20 5.61
CA PRO A 458 -17.06 26.60 6.20
C PRO A 458 -17.34 27.61 7.32
N ARG A 459 -16.81 27.36 8.52
CA ARG A 459 -16.53 28.45 9.45
C ARG A 459 -15.43 29.28 8.79
N VAL A 460 -15.83 30.25 7.97
CA VAL A 460 -14.92 31.20 7.33
C VAL A 460 -14.25 32.01 8.44
N MET A 461 -13.06 31.59 8.87
CA MET A 461 -12.13 32.52 9.52
C MET A 461 -11.41 33.25 8.40
N MET A 462 -11.84 34.49 8.15
CA MET A 462 -11.21 35.37 7.17
C MET A 462 -9.71 35.48 7.47
N GLY A 463 -8.86 35.12 6.51
CA GLY A 463 -7.45 35.50 6.52
C GLY A 463 -7.27 37.02 6.49
N PRO A 464 -6.03 37.53 6.64
CA PRO A 464 -5.76 38.96 6.71
C PRO A 464 -6.32 39.68 5.47
N LYS A 465 -7.18 40.68 5.71
CA LYS A 465 -7.76 41.52 4.65
C LYS A 465 -6.64 42.27 3.91
N PRO A 466 -6.77 42.47 2.59
CA PRO A 466 -5.92 43.43 1.89
C PRO A 466 -6.15 44.82 2.49
N VAL A 467 -5.04 45.54 2.72
CA VAL A 467 -5.06 46.93 3.19
C VAL A 467 -5.66 47.77 2.07
N GLY A 468 -6.97 48.06 2.17
CA GLY A 468 -7.66 48.95 1.25
C GLY A 468 -7.07 50.35 1.36
N SER A 469 -6.71 50.95 0.22
CA SER A 469 -6.29 52.34 0.15
C SER A 469 -7.38 53.22 0.75
N SER A 470 -6.98 54.01 1.73
CA SER A 470 -7.79 55.09 2.26
C SER A 470 -7.92 56.15 1.17
N GLY A 471 -9.05 56.13 0.46
CA GLY A 471 -9.48 57.27 -0.33
C GLY A 471 -9.71 58.46 0.60
N THR A 472 -8.80 59.43 0.56
CA THR A 472 -9.04 60.76 1.11
C THR A 472 -9.98 61.51 0.17
N GLY A 473 -11.23 61.63 0.58
CA GLY A 473 -12.07 62.75 0.15
C GLY A 473 -11.83 63.93 1.10
N VAL A 474 -11.34 65.05 0.58
CA VAL A 474 -12.06 66.33 0.39
C VAL A 474 -11.38 67.07 -0.76
#